data_AF-J3JBC7-F1
#
_entry.id   AF-J3JBC7-F1
#
_cell.length_a   1.000
_cell.length_b   1.000
_cell.length_c   1.000
_cell.angle_alpha   90.00
_cell.angle_beta   90.00
_cell.angle_gamma   90.00
#
_symmetry.space_group_name_H-M   'P 1'
#
loop_
_entity.id
_entity.type
_entity.pdbx_description
1 polymer ?
#
loop_
_entity_poly.entity_id
_entity_poly.type
_entity_poly.pdbx_seq_one_letter_code
_entity_poly.pdbx_strand_id
1 'polypeptide(L)'
;MQAGDIDYARVGDTPPVTAQANGIKLVYVAAGAAKPNGSEILVGQDLGIKRLADLKGKRIAYAKGTSAQFFIIQALKKAGLTTSDVTLVNMDQAAASVAFAKGKVDAWVTWDPYTATAEVEQQAKVLVNGTGLVKDRDFMLSTRSYAKTHTTVTNYLTTYINDDMQWATKHQNKLIAMLSETLHLSKTIIKKQVQRRTYTMGKVTTTMIKEQQKIADVFYNAGLIDKKIKVKDALVDQ
;
A
#
# COMPACT_ATOMS: atom_id res chain seq x y z
N MET A 1 18.89 -0.34 2.05
CA MET A 1 18.97 -0.84 0.67
C MET A 1 19.77 0.09 -0.23
N GLN A 2 19.31 1.31 -0.55
CA GLN A 2 20.08 2.20 -1.44
C GLN A 2 21.42 2.65 -0.83
N ALA A 3 21.44 2.97 0.47
CA ALA A 3 22.66 3.35 1.20
C ALA A 3 23.52 2.16 1.66
N GLY A 4 23.07 0.91 1.45
CA GLY A 4 23.75 -0.29 1.94
C GLY A 4 23.36 -0.75 3.36
N ASP A 5 22.69 0.08 4.16
CA ASP A 5 22.45 -0.22 5.60
C ASP A 5 21.32 -1.23 5.90
N ILE A 6 20.61 -1.71 4.88
CA ILE A 6 19.46 -2.62 5.06
C ILE A 6 19.46 -3.64 3.92
N ASP A 7 19.52 -4.92 4.27
CA ASP A 7 19.57 -6.07 3.34
C ASP A 7 18.21 -6.61 2.95
N TYR A 8 17.22 -6.53 3.84
CA TYR A 8 15.83 -6.92 3.60
C TYR A 8 14.87 -5.81 4.01
N ALA A 9 13.86 -5.56 3.20
CA ALA A 9 12.82 -4.58 3.51
C ALA A 9 11.44 -5.11 3.13
N ARG A 10 10.48 -4.99 4.05
CA ARG A 10 9.07 -5.18 3.76
C ARG A 10 8.45 -3.85 3.37
N VAL A 11 7.95 -3.74 2.15
CA VAL A 11 7.35 -2.51 1.61
C VAL A 11 6.06 -2.80 0.84
N GLY A 12 5.27 -1.78 0.58
CA GLY A 12 4.11 -1.88 -0.31
C GLY A 12 4.50 -2.10 -1.78
N ASP A 13 3.50 -2.20 -2.65
CA ASP A 13 3.68 -2.49 -4.08
C ASP A 13 4.26 -1.31 -4.88
N THR A 14 4.16 -0.08 -4.40
CA THR A 14 4.63 1.10 -5.15
C THR A 14 6.14 1.39 -5.00
N PRO A 15 6.73 1.42 -3.79
CA PRO A 15 8.16 1.71 -3.62
C PRO A 15 9.13 0.85 -4.46
N PRO A 16 8.94 -0.49 -4.62
CA PRO A 16 9.80 -1.31 -5.46
C PRO A 16 9.84 -0.86 -6.93
N VAL A 17 8.72 -0.37 -7.48
CA VAL A 17 8.65 0.13 -8.88
C VAL A 17 9.56 1.34 -9.03
N THR A 18 9.41 2.32 -8.16
CA THR A 18 10.21 3.55 -8.18
C THR A 18 11.69 3.25 -7.95
N ALA A 19 12.00 2.36 -7.01
CA ALA A 19 13.36 1.93 -6.73
C ALA A 19 14.02 1.27 -7.95
N GLN A 20 13.31 0.37 -8.64
CA GLN A 20 13.82 -0.28 -9.85
C GLN A 20 14.01 0.74 -10.99
N ALA A 21 13.07 1.67 -11.17
CA ALA A 21 13.18 2.73 -12.19
C ALA A 21 14.39 3.65 -11.93
N ASN A 22 14.75 3.86 -10.66
CA ASN A 22 15.95 4.60 -10.24
C ASN A 22 17.24 3.76 -10.31
N GLY A 23 17.18 2.54 -10.83
CA GLY A 23 18.36 1.69 -11.06
C GLY A 23 18.78 0.84 -9.86
N ILE A 24 17.98 0.79 -8.79
CA ILE A 24 18.26 -0.09 -7.65
C ILE A 24 18.06 -1.54 -8.09
N LYS A 25 19.12 -2.36 -7.97
CA LYS A 25 19.12 -3.79 -8.29
C LYS A 25 18.50 -4.61 -7.16
N LEU A 26 17.20 -4.45 -6.95
CA LEU A 26 16.42 -5.23 -5.97
C LEU A 26 15.91 -6.55 -6.56
N VAL A 27 15.53 -7.47 -5.67
CA VAL A 27 14.76 -8.68 -5.99
C VAL A 27 13.55 -8.83 -5.08
N TYR A 28 12.45 -9.32 -5.64
CA TYR A 28 11.26 -9.72 -4.89
C TYR A 28 11.47 -11.12 -4.30
N VAL A 29 11.56 -11.21 -2.97
CA VAL A 29 11.89 -12.43 -2.25
C VAL A 29 10.62 -13.18 -1.82
N ALA A 30 9.63 -12.45 -1.33
CA ALA A 30 8.32 -12.97 -0.98
C ALA A 30 7.23 -11.92 -1.18
N ALA A 31 5.98 -12.36 -1.25
CA ALA A 31 4.82 -11.50 -1.42
C ALA A 31 3.70 -11.87 -0.44
N GLY A 32 3.02 -10.86 0.07
CA GLY A 32 1.81 -11.02 0.86
C GLY A 32 0.54 -11.17 0.01
N ALA A 33 -0.55 -11.54 0.68
CA ALA A 33 -1.89 -11.42 0.12
C ALA A 33 -2.22 -9.97 -0.27
N ALA A 34 -3.18 -9.82 -1.19
CA ALA A 34 -3.75 -8.51 -1.49
C ALA A 34 -4.54 -8.03 -0.26
N LYS A 35 -4.45 -6.73 0.06
CA LYS A 35 -5.17 -6.11 1.18
C LYS A 35 -6.00 -4.89 0.74
N PRO A 36 -6.85 -5.03 -0.31
CA PRO A 36 -7.60 -3.90 -0.85
C PRO A 36 -8.62 -3.32 0.15
N ASN A 37 -9.12 -4.12 1.10
CA ASN A 37 -10.16 -3.68 2.03
C ASN A 37 -9.67 -2.67 3.07
N GLY A 38 -8.35 -2.59 3.29
CA GLY A 38 -7.74 -1.60 4.19
C GLY A 38 -7.30 -0.33 3.47
N SER A 39 -7.22 -0.36 2.13
CA SER A 39 -6.93 0.80 1.28
C SER A 39 -8.22 1.50 0.90
N GLU A 40 -8.43 2.74 1.33
CA GLU A 40 -9.71 3.44 1.18
C GLU A 40 -9.54 4.90 0.72
N ILE A 41 -10.54 5.38 -0.02
CA ILE A 41 -10.77 6.81 -0.24
C ILE A 41 -11.82 7.23 0.77
N LEU A 42 -11.41 8.05 1.71
CA LEU A 42 -12.24 8.59 2.77
C LEU A 42 -12.76 9.97 2.38
N VAL A 43 -13.98 10.30 2.79
CA VAL A 43 -14.58 11.62 2.63
C VAL A 43 -15.13 12.11 3.96
N GLY A 44 -15.10 13.43 4.16
CA GLY A 44 -15.74 14.07 5.31
C GLY A 44 -17.24 13.85 5.30
N GLN A 45 -17.87 13.97 6.47
CA GLN A 45 -19.33 13.98 6.55
C GLN A 45 -19.89 15.18 5.77
N ASP A 46 -21.07 14.99 5.18
CA ASP A 46 -21.90 16.05 4.61
C ASP A 46 -21.33 16.83 3.42
N LEU A 47 -20.28 16.32 2.76
CA LEU A 47 -19.72 16.91 1.54
C LEU A 47 -20.48 16.56 0.25
N GLY A 48 -21.55 15.77 0.34
CA GLY A 48 -22.33 15.32 -0.82
C GLY A 48 -21.59 14.39 -1.79
N ILE A 49 -20.35 13.98 -1.48
CA ILE A 49 -19.53 13.06 -2.30
C ILE A 49 -20.04 11.64 -2.06
N LYS A 50 -20.68 11.03 -3.06
CA LYS A 50 -21.31 9.69 -2.94
C LYS A 50 -20.76 8.67 -3.94
N ARG A 51 -20.10 9.12 -5.00
CA ARG A 51 -19.46 8.27 -6.02
C ARG A 51 -18.16 8.90 -6.51
N LEU A 52 -17.31 8.11 -7.14
CA LEU A 52 -15.98 8.55 -7.61
C LEU A 52 -16.04 9.76 -8.57
N ALA A 53 -17.08 9.88 -9.39
CA ALA A 53 -17.25 11.03 -10.28
C ALA A 53 -17.43 12.37 -9.54
N ASP A 54 -17.91 12.34 -8.29
CA ASP A 54 -18.10 13.53 -7.46
C ASP A 54 -16.76 14.07 -6.90
N LEU A 55 -15.65 13.35 -7.13
CA LEU A 55 -14.30 13.81 -6.81
C LEU A 55 -13.82 14.93 -7.76
N LYS A 56 -14.50 15.16 -8.88
CA LYS A 56 -14.14 16.24 -9.81
C LYS A 56 -14.14 17.60 -9.09
N GLY A 57 -13.05 18.34 -9.26
CA GLY A 57 -12.79 19.63 -8.63
C GLY A 57 -12.47 19.57 -7.13
N LYS A 58 -12.36 18.38 -6.52
CA LYS A 58 -12.09 18.23 -5.09
C LYS A 58 -10.59 18.24 -4.78
N ARG A 59 -10.26 18.62 -3.55
CA ARG A 59 -8.91 18.53 -2.97
C ARG A 59 -8.75 17.17 -2.28
N ILE A 60 -7.75 16.40 -2.69
CA ILE A 60 -7.58 15.02 -2.26
C ILE A 60 -6.18 14.87 -1.65
N ALA A 61 -6.11 14.60 -0.35
CA ALA A 61 -4.85 14.27 0.31
C ALA A 61 -4.39 12.86 -0.08
N TYR A 62 -3.09 12.71 -0.33
CA TYR A 62 -2.43 11.44 -0.57
C TYR A 62 -0.93 11.57 -0.27
N ALA A 63 -0.24 10.44 -0.09
CA ALA A 63 1.21 10.42 -0.01
C ALA A 63 1.83 9.99 -1.35
N LYS A 64 2.64 10.86 -1.96
CA LYS A 64 3.40 10.55 -3.19
C LYS A 64 4.39 9.41 -2.96
N GLY A 65 4.55 8.54 -3.96
CA GLY A 65 5.46 7.40 -3.92
C GLY A 65 4.92 6.18 -3.14
N THR A 66 3.65 6.21 -2.73
CA THR A 66 3.01 5.15 -1.95
C THR A 66 1.85 4.51 -2.72
N SER A 67 1.27 3.43 -2.19
CA SER A 67 0.11 2.77 -2.80
C SER A 67 -1.10 3.69 -2.92
N ALA A 68 -1.23 4.72 -2.08
CA ALA A 68 -2.26 5.74 -2.21
C ALA A 68 -2.18 6.51 -3.54
N GLN A 69 -0.97 6.75 -4.06
CA GLN A 69 -0.79 7.42 -5.35
C GLN A 69 -1.30 6.55 -6.51
N PHE A 70 -0.95 5.26 -6.52
CA PHE A 70 -1.48 4.35 -7.53
C PHE A 70 -3.00 4.21 -7.41
N PHE A 71 -3.50 4.13 -6.18
CA PHE A 71 -4.92 3.96 -5.92
C PHE A 71 -5.76 5.14 -6.42
N ILE A 72 -5.37 6.38 -6.13
CA ILE A 72 -6.14 7.54 -6.60
C ILE A 72 -6.16 7.63 -8.13
N ILE A 73 -5.06 7.33 -8.81
CA ILE A 73 -4.99 7.32 -10.29
C ILE A 73 -5.99 6.28 -10.85
N GLN A 74 -6.02 5.08 -10.28
CA GLN A 74 -6.91 4.01 -10.71
C GLN A 74 -8.38 4.34 -10.43
N ALA A 75 -8.67 4.95 -9.27
CA ALA A 75 -10.01 5.37 -8.89
C ALA A 75 -10.55 6.48 -9.81
N LEU A 76 -9.73 7.50 -10.11
CA LEU A 76 -10.08 8.56 -11.06
C LEU A 76 -10.35 7.98 -12.46
N LYS A 77 -9.46 7.10 -12.95
CA LYS A 77 -9.64 6.44 -14.24
C LYS A 77 -10.95 5.66 -14.32
N LYS A 78 -11.34 4.93 -13.27
CA LYS A 78 -12.63 4.21 -13.21
C LYS A 78 -13.83 5.16 -13.31
N ALA A 79 -13.68 6.40 -12.84
CA ALA A 79 -14.71 7.43 -12.92
C ALA A 79 -14.70 8.23 -14.25
N GLY A 80 -13.80 7.91 -15.18
CA GLY A 80 -13.59 8.72 -16.39
C GLY A 80 -12.92 10.07 -16.10
N LEU A 81 -12.23 10.19 -14.96
CA LEU A 81 -11.50 11.39 -14.55
C LEU A 81 -9.98 11.16 -14.69
N THR A 82 -9.26 12.27 -14.72
CA THR A 82 -7.81 12.34 -14.72
C THR A 82 -7.30 13.11 -13.51
N THR A 83 -5.98 13.11 -13.28
CA THR A 83 -5.38 13.89 -12.19
C THR A 83 -5.52 15.40 -12.40
N SER A 84 -5.77 15.89 -13.62
CA SER A 84 -6.08 17.31 -13.89
C SER A 84 -7.52 17.69 -13.54
N ASP A 85 -8.42 16.72 -13.34
CA ASP A 85 -9.80 16.99 -12.91
C ASP A 85 -9.92 17.23 -11.40
N VAL A 86 -8.84 17.07 -10.62
CA VAL A 86 -8.83 17.19 -9.16
C VAL A 86 -7.60 17.95 -8.69
N THR A 87 -7.60 18.40 -7.43
CA THR A 87 -6.42 18.96 -6.78
C THR A 87 -5.80 17.91 -5.87
N LEU A 88 -4.75 17.24 -6.33
CA LEU A 88 -4.00 16.29 -5.50
C LEU A 88 -3.06 17.05 -4.55
N VAL A 89 -3.19 16.82 -3.25
CA VAL A 89 -2.39 17.47 -2.22
C VAL A 89 -1.46 16.45 -1.58
N ASN A 90 -0.17 16.51 -1.94
CA ASN A 90 0.84 15.59 -1.42
C ASN A 90 1.21 15.95 0.02
N MET A 91 1.04 15.00 0.94
CA MET A 91 1.41 15.14 2.35
C MET A 91 1.64 13.77 2.99
N ASP A 92 2.40 13.73 4.08
CA ASP A 92 2.52 12.51 4.87
C ASP A 92 1.20 12.18 5.61
N GLN A 93 1.12 10.98 6.18
CA GLN A 93 -0.11 10.48 6.80
C GLN A 93 -0.53 11.27 8.05
N ALA A 94 0.42 11.82 8.81
CA ALA A 94 0.12 12.61 10.00
C ALA A 94 -0.48 13.96 9.61
N ALA A 95 0.14 14.65 8.66
CA ALA A 95 -0.36 15.89 8.10
C ALA A 95 -1.70 15.68 7.38
N ALA A 96 -1.87 14.58 6.63
CA ALA A 96 -3.12 14.21 5.97
C ALA A 96 -4.28 14.03 6.95
N SER A 97 -4.04 13.28 8.03
CA SER A 97 -5.04 13.07 9.08
C SER A 97 -5.52 14.41 9.66
N VAL A 98 -4.60 15.32 9.98
CA VAL A 98 -4.94 16.65 10.51
C VAL A 98 -5.66 17.51 9.48
N ALA A 99 -5.19 17.54 8.24
CA ALA A 99 -5.80 18.32 7.16
C ALA A 99 -7.22 17.83 6.85
N PHE A 100 -7.42 16.52 6.82
CA PHE A 100 -8.71 15.87 6.59
C PHE A 100 -9.68 16.17 7.74
N ALA A 101 -9.27 15.96 8.99
CA ALA A 101 -10.09 16.26 10.18
C ALA A 101 -10.50 17.75 10.26
N LYS A 102 -9.67 18.67 9.75
CA LYS A 102 -9.94 20.11 9.70
C LYS A 102 -10.68 20.57 8.44
N GLY A 103 -11.10 19.67 7.56
CA GLY A 103 -11.78 20.01 6.29
C GLY A 103 -10.91 20.80 5.31
N LYS A 104 -9.57 20.71 5.44
CA LYS A 104 -8.62 21.35 4.51
C LYS A 104 -8.46 20.56 3.21
N VAL A 105 -8.88 19.30 3.20
CA VAL A 105 -9.07 18.48 2.01
C VAL A 105 -10.46 17.85 2.07
N ASP A 106 -11.02 17.55 0.91
CA ASP A 106 -12.39 17.03 0.78
C ASP A 106 -12.41 15.50 0.79
N ALA A 107 -11.28 14.88 0.43
CA ALA A 107 -11.06 13.44 0.51
C ALA A 107 -9.62 13.11 0.93
N TRP A 108 -9.41 11.90 1.45
CA TRP A 108 -8.10 11.36 1.82
C TRP A 108 -7.95 9.92 1.34
N VAL A 109 -6.89 9.65 0.59
CA VAL A 109 -6.55 8.29 0.11
C VAL A 109 -5.44 7.73 0.98
N THR A 110 -5.74 6.62 1.67
CA THR A 110 -4.78 6.00 2.61
C THR A 110 -5.08 4.52 2.82
N TRP A 111 -4.38 3.90 3.78
CA TRP A 111 -4.42 2.49 4.12
C TRP A 111 -4.51 2.28 5.65
N ASP A 112 -4.86 1.08 6.09
CA ASP A 112 -4.87 0.73 7.52
C ASP A 112 -3.46 0.84 8.15
N PRO A 113 -3.32 1.35 9.39
CA PRO A 113 -4.40 1.62 10.34
C PRO A 113 -5.07 2.98 10.16
N TYR A 114 -4.56 3.86 9.29
CA TYR A 114 -5.07 5.23 9.15
C TYR A 114 -6.53 5.28 8.73
N THR A 115 -6.95 4.36 7.83
CA THR A 115 -8.36 4.25 7.43
C THR A 115 -9.25 3.87 8.61
N ALA A 116 -8.92 2.80 9.34
CA ALA A 116 -9.63 2.41 10.55
C ALA A 116 -9.64 3.51 11.62
N THR A 117 -8.53 4.23 11.83
CA THR A 117 -8.45 5.35 12.77
C THR A 117 -9.40 6.47 12.36
N ALA A 118 -9.38 6.90 11.09
CA ALA A 118 -10.22 7.98 10.60
C ALA A 118 -11.72 7.64 10.68
N GLU A 119 -12.11 6.40 10.40
CA GLU A 119 -13.50 5.97 10.55
C GLU A 119 -13.95 5.95 12.01
N VAL A 120 -13.09 5.51 12.95
CA VAL A 120 -13.44 5.39 14.37
C VAL A 120 -13.40 6.73 15.09
N GLU A 121 -12.35 7.52 14.88
CA GLU A 121 -12.08 8.73 15.67
C GLU A 121 -12.56 10.00 14.97
N GLN A 122 -12.54 10.03 13.64
CA GLN A 122 -12.90 11.21 12.84
C GLN A 122 -14.26 11.02 12.13
N GLN A 123 -14.89 9.86 12.32
CA GLN A 123 -16.18 9.49 11.72
C GLN A 123 -16.19 9.65 10.19
N ALA A 124 -15.04 9.39 9.57
CA ALA A 124 -14.85 9.45 8.13
C ALA A 124 -15.77 8.44 7.43
N LYS A 125 -16.31 8.82 6.26
CA LYS A 125 -17.10 7.89 5.44
C LYS A 125 -16.19 7.29 4.36
N VAL A 126 -16.28 5.99 4.17
CA VAL A 126 -15.59 5.28 3.08
C VAL A 126 -16.37 5.52 1.79
N LEU A 127 -15.77 6.24 0.84
CA LEU A 127 -16.33 6.40 -0.50
C LEU A 127 -16.18 5.11 -1.31
N VAL A 128 -14.97 4.55 -1.28
CA VAL A 128 -14.65 3.26 -1.89
C VAL A 128 -13.41 2.67 -1.22
N ASN A 129 -13.30 1.33 -1.21
CA ASN A 129 -12.05 0.65 -0.88
C ASN A 129 -11.31 0.20 -2.15
N GLY A 130 -10.16 -0.44 -1.99
CA GLY A 130 -9.30 -0.88 -3.09
C GLY A 130 -9.89 -2.02 -3.95
N THR A 131 -11.04 -2.61 -3.58
CA THR A 131 -11.57 -3.80 -4.25
C THR A 131 -11.92 -3.51 -5.72
N GLY A 132 -11.32 -4.29 -6.61
CA GLY A 132 -11.46 -4.11 -8.06
C GLY A 132 -10.70 -2.89 -8.62
N LEU A 133 -9.92 -2.18 -7.79
CA LEU A 133 -9.14 -1.00 -8.18
C LEU A 133 -7.63 -1.24 -8.02
N VAL A 134 -7.22 -1.77 -6.86
CA VAL A 134 -5.82 -2.05 -6.49
C VAL A 134 -5.71 -3.35 -5.72
N LYS A 135 -4.49 -3.89 -5.61
CA LYS A 135 -4.19 -5.04 -4.75
C LYS A 135 -3.55 -4.61 -3.44
N ASP A 136 -2.75 -3.54 -3.46
CA ASP A 136 -2.02 -3.00 -2.32
C ASP A 136 -1.22 -4.10 -1.61
N ARG A 137 -0.43 -4.90 -2.35
CA ARG A 137 0.34 -6.00 -1.74
C ARG A 137 1.54 -5.46 -0.99
N ASP A 138 2.00 -6.23 -0.01
CA ASP A 138 3.35 -6.07 0.52
C ASP A 138 4.30 -7.06 -0.14
N PHE A 139 5.54 -6.64 -0.32
CA PHE A 139 6.64 -7.48 -0.76
C PHE A 139 7.77 -7.44 0.25
N MET A 140 8.41 -8.58 0.45
CA MET A 140 9.75 -8.64 1.02
C MET A 140 10.76 -8.50 -0.12
N LEU A 141 11.62 -7.49 -0.01
CA LEU A 141 12.68 -7.19 -0.97
C LEU A 141 14.05 -7.49 -0.39
N SER A 142 15.01 -7.75 -1.26
CA SER A 142 16.43 -7.72 -0.94
C SER A 142 17.24 -7.14 -2.10
N THR A 143 18.51 -6.83 -1.90
CA THR A 143 19.40 -6.53 -3.02
C THR A 143 19.76 -7.82 -3.74
N ARG A 144 19.91 -7.77 -5.08
CA ARG A 144 20.21 -8.98 -5.87
C ARG A 144 21.51 -9.66 -5.41
N SER A 145 22.54 -8.88 -5.08
CA SER A 145 23.83 -9.40 -4.61
C SER A 145 23.70 -10.16 -3.28
N TYR A 146 22.95 -9.59 -2.33
CA TYR A 146 22.78 -10.20 -1.02
C TYR A 146 21.94 -11.48 -1.09
N ALA A 147 20.77 -11.42 -1.74
CA ALA A 147 19.90 -12.59 -1.89
C ALA A 147 20.57 -13.77 -2.63
N LYS A 148 21.46 -13.49 -3.60
CA LYS A 148 22.21 -14.54 -4.31
C LYS A 148 23.25 -15.26 -3.44
N THR A 149 23.84 -14.56 -2.48
CA THR A 149 24.93 -15.09 -1.64
C THR A 149 24.46 -15.59 -0.27
N HIS A 150 23.25 -15.20 0.16
CA HIS A 150 22.68 -15.51 1.48
C HIS A 150 21.34 -16.25 1.35
N THR A 151 21.27 -17.25 0.47
CA THR A 151 20.04 -18.01 0.19
C THR A 151 19.45 -18.67 1.43
N THR A 152 20.29 -19.17 2.34
CA THR A 152 19.87 -19.73 3.64
C THR A 152 19.14 -18.70 4.49
N VAL A 153 19.67 -17.47 4.59
CA VAL A 153 19.04 -16.36 5.34
C VAL A 153 17.72 -15.97 4.68
N THR A 154 17.70 -15.86 3.35
CA THR A 154 16.47 -15.62 2.58
C THR A 154 15.41 -16.66 2.89
N ASN A 155 15.76 -17.95 2.85
CA ASN A 155 14.83 -19.04 3.12
C ASN A 155 14.28 -18.97 4.56
N TYR A 156 15.15 -18.82 5.57
CA TYR A 156 14.69 -18.69 6.96
C TYR A 156 13.76 -17.48 7.14
N LEU A 157 14.12 -16.32 6.59
CA LEU A 157 13.30 -15.13 6.68
C LEU A 157 11.90 -15.36 6.09
N THR A 158 11.82 -15.96 4.90
CA THR A 158 10.53 -16.23 4.25
C THR A 158 9.70 -17.27 5.00
N THR A 159 10.32 -18.31 5.55
CA THR A 159 9.65 -19.35 6.34
C THR A 159 9.09 -18.77 7.62
N TYR A 160 9.91 -18.10 8.44
CA TYR A 160 9.46 -17.60 9.74
C TYR A 160 8.43 -16.48 9.61
N ILE A 161 8.54 -15.59 8.61
CA ILE A 161 7.49 -14.60 8.36
C ILE A 161 6.18 -15.28 7.95
N ASN A 162 6.23 -16.35 7.16
CA ASN A 162 5.02 -17.10 6.82
C ASN A 162 4.40 -17.76 8.06
N ASP A 163 5.22 -18.32 8.95
CA ASP A 163 4.76 -18.89 10.23
C ASP A 163 4.10 -17.82 11.11
N ASP A 164 4.69 -16.62 11.19
CA ASP A 164 4.10 -15.48 11.90
C ASP A 164 2.74 -15.07 11.30
N MET A 165 2.62 -15.08 9.96
CA MET A 165 1.36 -14.77 9.28
C MET A 165 0.28 -15.84 9.55
N GLN A 166 0.66 -17.12 9.60
CA GLN A 166 -0.25 -18.20 9.98
C GLN A 166 -0.66 -18.08 11.45
N TRP A 167 0.29 -17.76 12.34
CA TRP A 167 0.01 -17.51 13.75
C TRP A 167 -0.98 -16.34 13.91
N ALA A 168 -0.74 -15.23 13.22
CA ALA A 168 -1.60 -14.04 13.21
C ALA A 168 -3.03 -14.38 12.75
N THR A 169 -3.18 -15.26 11.76
CA THR A 169 -4.47 -15.74 11.29
C THR A 169 -5.22 -16.54 12.36
N LYS A 170 -4.51 -17.44 13.05
CA LYS A 170 -5.10 -18.33 14.07
C LYS A 170 -5.34 -17.64 15.42
N HIS A 171 -4.65 -16.53 15.71
CA HIS A 171 -4.65 -15.90 17.03
C HIS A 171 -5.05 -14.42 16.99
N GLN A 172 -6.10 -14.06 16.23
CA GLN A 172 -6.50 -12.67 16.03
C GLN A 172 -6.71 -11.86 17.33
N ASN A 173 -7.29 -12.45 18.38
CA ASN A 173 -7.48 -11.74 19.66
C ASN A 173 -6.16 -11.36 20.33
N LYS A 174 -5.16 -12.26 20.30
CA LYS A 174 -3.81 -11.97 20.83
C LYS A 174 -3.10 -10.94 19.95
N LEU A 175 -3.22 -11.08 18.64
CA LEU A 175 -2.69 -10.12 17.68
C LEU A 175 -3.27 -8.71 17.89
N ILE A 176 -4.57 -8.60 18.13
CA ILE A 176 -5.24 -7.32 18.40
C ILE A 176 -4.68 -6.69 19.68
N ALA A 177 -4.49 -7.47 20.74
CA ALA A 177 -3.90 -6.96 21.99
C ALA A 177 -2.46 -6.47 21.76
N MET A 178 -1.62 -7.27 21.10
CA MET A 178 -0.22 -6.93 20.83
C MET A 178 -0.09 -5.68 19.95
N LEU A 179 -0.86 -5.60 18.85
CA LEU A 179 -0.82 -4.45 17.95
C LEU A 179 -1.41 -3.19 18.60
N SER A 180 -2.44 -3.32 19.45
CA SER A 180 -3.01 -2.20 20.19
C SER A 180 -1.98 -1.57 21.14
N GLU A 181 -1.22 -2.41 21.86
CA GLU A 181 -0.14 -1.96 22.72
C GLU A 181 1.02 -1.35 21.91
N THR A 182 1.49 -2.05 20.88
CA THR A 182 2.66 -1.64 20.06
C THR A 182 2.40 -0.34 19.31
N LEU A 183 1.20 -0.17 18.74
CA LEU A 183 0.86 0.99 17.93
C LEU A 183 0.23 2.13 18.76
N HIS A 184 -0.01 1.91 20.06
CA HIS A 184 -0.73 2.83 20.94
C HIS A 184 -2.10 3.23 20.37
N LEU A 185 -2.81 2.28 19.75
CA LEU A 185 -4.14 2.47 19.16
C LEU A 185 -5.17 1.64 19.91
N SER A 186 -6.43 2.11 19.93
CA SER A 186 -7.51 1.36 20.58
C SER A 186 -7.72 -0.03 19.95
N LYS A 187 -8.13 -1.01 20.76
CA LYS A 187 -8.47 -2.35 20.27
C LYS A 187 -9.56 -2.32 19.18
N THR A 188 -10.44 -1.33 19.19
CA THR A 188 -11.48 -1.15 18.17
C THR A 188 -10.87 -0.86 16.79
N ILE A 189 -9.91 0.06 16.71
CA ILE A 189 -9.19 0.39 15.46
C ILE A 189 -8.42 -0.82 14.96
N ILE A 190 -7.65 -1.45 15.85
CA ILE A 190 -6.82 -2.60 15.50
C ILE A 190 -7.67 -3.80 15.07
N LYS A 191 -8.80 -4.05 15.73
CA LYS A 191 -9.74 -5.11 15.32
C LYS A 191 -10.20 -4.91 13.88
N LYS A 192 -10.54 -3.68 13.49
CA LYS A 192 -10.96 -3.35 12.12
C LYS A 192 -9.85 -3.64 11.11
N GLN A 193 -8.63 -3.17 11.37
CA GLN A 193 -7.46 -3.47 10.55
C GLN A 193 -7.22 -4.99 10.44
N VAL A 194 -7.30 -5.71 11.56
CA VAL A 194 -7.02 -7.16 11.58
C VAL A 194 -8.04 -7.94 10.75
N GLN A 195 -9.31 -7.52 10.78
CA GLN A 195 -10.39 -8.17 10.04
C GLN A 195 -10.42 -7.83 8.55
N ARG A 196 -9.72 -6.76 8.12
CA ARG A 196 -9.68 -6.30 6.71
C ARG A 196 -8.67 -7.02 5.85
N ARG A 197 -7.75 -7.83 6.41
CA ARG A 197 -6.67 -8.43 5.63
C ARG A 197 -6.51 -9.93 5.86
N THR A 198 -6.03 -10.58 4.82
CA THR A 198 -5.53 -11.95 4.90
C THR A 198 -4.04 -11.91 5.23
N TYR A 199 -3.62 -12.69 6.22
CA TYR A 199 -2.23 -12.77 6.65
C TYR A 199 -1.55 -13.94 5.97
N THR A 200 -0.76 -13.65 4.96
CA THR A 200 0.13 -14.64 4.32
C THR A 200 1.41 -13.96 3.86
N MET A 201 2.48 -14.73 3.75
CA MET A 201 3.71 -14.35 3.06
C MET A 201 4.23 -15.59 2.34
N GLY A 202 4.44 -15.51 1.04
CA GLY A 202 4.83 -16.69 0.28
C GLY A 202 5.59 -16.36 -1.00
N LYS A 203 5.78 -17.41 -1.82
CA LYS A 203 6.50 -17.29 -3.09
C LYS A 203 5.84 -16.25 -3.99
N VAL A 204 6.68 -15.46 -4.65
CA VAL A 204 6.26 -14.50 -5.67
C VAL A 204 5.80 -15.27 -6.90
N THR A 205 4.58 -15.01 -7.36
CA THR A 205 4.00 -15.68 -8.53
C THR A 205 4.09 -14.81 -9.78
N THR A 206 4.01 -15.43 -10.96
CA THR A 206 3.94 -14.70 -12.24
C THR A 206 2.73 -13.76 -12.31
N THR A 207 1.60 -14.12 -11.69
CA THR A 207 0.43 -13.25 -11.56
C THR A 207 0.75 -11.99 -10.76
N MET A 208 1.42 -12.11 -9.63
CA MET A 208 1.84 -10.95 -8.81
C MET A 208 2.81 -10.04 -9.58
N ILE A 209 3.73 -10.61 -10.37
CA ILE A 209 4.63 -9.82 -11.21
C ILE A 209 3.88 -9.09 -12.33
N LYS A 210 2.85 -9.69 -12.92
CA LYS A 210 1.97 -9.00 -13.88
C LYS A 210 1.19 -7.87 -13.21
N GLU A 211 0.72 -8.06 -11.98
CA GLU A 211 0.06 -7.00 -11.19
C GLU A 211 1.03 -5.84 -10.94
N GLN A 212 2.25 -6.14 -10.51
CA GLN A 212 3.31 -5.17 -10.26
C GLN A 212 3.76 -4.42 -11.54
N GLN A 213 3.81 -5.12 -12.68
CA GLN A 213 4.12 -4.49 -13.98
C GLN A 213 3.06 -3.45 -14.37
N LYS A 214 1.77 -3.68 -14.05
CA LYS A 214 0.72 -2.68 -14.31
C LYS A 214 0.95 -1.39 -13.55
N ILE A 215 1.48 -1.46 -12.31
CA ILE A 215 1.83 -0.27 -11.53
C ILE A 215 2.96 0.48 -12.24
N ALA A 216 4.01 -0.23 -12.66
CA ALA A 216 5.13 0.35 -13.39
C ALA A 216 4.69 1.04 -14.70
N ASP A 217 3.82 0.39 -15.48
CA ASP A 217 3.32 0.95 -16.73
C ASP A 217 2.46 2.20 -16.49
N VAL A 218 1.59 2.19 -15.48
CA VAL A 218 0.78 3.35 -15.09
C VAL A 218 1.67 4.51 -14.62
N PHE A 219 2.70 4.22 -13.83
CA PHE A 219 3.61 5.25 -13.33
C PHE A 219 4.44 5.85 -14.46
N TYR A 220 4.91 5.04 -15.41
CA TYR A 220 5.64 5.53 -16.57
C TYR A 220 4.74 6.40 -17.47
N ASN A 221 3.53 5.94 -17.78
CA ASN A 221 2.60 6.69 -18.63
C ASN A 221 2.13 8.00 -17.98
N ALA A 222 2.12 8.08 -16.65
CA ALA A 222 1.80 9.28 -15.89
C ALA A 222 3.02 10.19 -15.64
N GLY A 223 4.21 9.86 -16.16
CA GLY A 223 5.45 10.62 -15.95
C GLY A 223 5.95 10.60 -14.49
N LEU A 224 5.55 9.59 -13.71
CA LEU A 224 5.95 9.43 -12.30
C LEU A 224 7.27 8.66 -12.14
N ILE A 225 7.68 7.94 -13.19
CA ILE A 225 9.01 7.35 -13.33
C ILE A 225 9.53 7.64 -14.74
N ASP A 226 10.82 7.96 -14.85
CA ASP A 226 11.42 8.38 -16.14
C ASP A 226 11.82 7.19 -17.02
N LYS A 227 11.96 6.01 -16.42
CA LYS A 227 12.42 4.80 -17.12
C LYS A 227 11.34 3.74 -17.12
N LYS A 228 11.05 3.22 -18.31
CA LYS A 228 10.24 2.01 -18.45
C LYS A 228 11.03 0.82 -17.92
N ILE A 229 10.43 0.08 -16.98
CA ILE A 229 11.06 -1.09 -16.35
C ILE A 229 10.32 -2.38 -16.72
N LYS A 230 11.03 -3.49 -16.65
CA LYS A 230 10.46 -4.84 -16.68
C LYS A 230 10.58 -5.41 -15.27
N VAL A 231 9.46 -5.49 -14.56
CA VAL A 231 9.44 -5.96 -13.15
C VAL A 231 10.00 -7.38 -13.03
N LYS A 232 9.79 -8.23 -14.05
CA LYS A 232 10.35 -9.59 -14.09
C LYS A 232 11.88 -9.65 -14.00
N ASP A 233 12.58 -8.57 -14.37
CA ASP A 233 14.04 -8.47 -14.25
C ASP A 233 14.51 -8.33 -12.79
N ALA A 234 13.57 -8.19 -11.85
CA ALA A 234 13.79 -8.17 -10.40
C ALA A 234 13.33 -9.48 -9.72
N LEU A 235 13.23 -10.59 -10.47
CA LEU A 235 13.10 -11.92 -9.86
C LEU A 235 14.48 -12.49 -9.53
N VAL A 236 14.56 -13.25 -8.44
CA VAL A 236 15.69 -14.18 -8.24
C VAL A 236 15.55 -15.24 -9.33
N ASP A 237 16.62 -15.49 -10.09
CA ASP A 237 16.63 -16.50 -11.14
C ASP A 237 16.14 -17.82 -10.50
N GLN A 238 15.04 -18.39 -11.02
CA GLN A 238 14.47 -19.65 -10.54
C GLN A 238 15.20 -20.83 -11.16
#